data_AF-A0A978VPH4-F1
#
_entry.id   AF-A0A978VPH4-F1
#
_cell.length_a   1.000
_cell.length_b   1.000
_cell.length_c   1.000
_cell.angle_alpha   90.00
_cell.angle_beta   90.00
_cell.angle_gamma   90.00
#
_symmetry.space_group_name_H-M   'P 1'
#
loop_
_entity.id
_entity.type
_entity.pdbx_description
1 polymer ?
#
loop_
_entity_poly.entity_id
_entity_poly.type
_entity_poly.pdbx_seq_one_letter_code
_entity_poly.pdbx_strand_id
1 'polypeptide(L)'
;MFAFKTWNKRKRCDVVGRIVNVNPLDHTSFVAWSIIIWGATCFDDLKCINNVQYLSYRHAALLHGLLESDNSFELCLEEASLYQMPYSLRRLFATLLVYCSPSNQRDLWIKYDKALSDDFKDLNSSDRIKRSKVLGDINIVLESMGKTLADYNLLEFDIDENDIHKDNKEISDELSTVINDDDIECAQPLNIEQKFVFDQILDKVFSKVPGLFFIDGPGGSGKTFLYKTNFVAIRLKGLITLIIASSRVAASILPGERTAHSRFKIPLVMDEHNTCHISEQS
;
A
#
# COMPACT_ATOMS: atom_id res chain seq x y z
N MET A 1 -51.51 15.38 42.12
CA MET A 1 -50.81 16.04 43.25
C MET A 1 -49.36 16.25 42.82
N PHE A 2 -49.02 17.42 42.26
CA PHE A 2 -47.68 17.69 41.75
C PHE A 2 -46.80 18.21 42.89
N ALA A 3 -45.72 17.49 43.20
CA ALA A 3 -44.77 17.89 44.23
C ALA A 3 -43.98 19.12 43.75
N PHE A 4 -44.03 20.21 44.52
CA PHE A 4 -43.24 21.41 44.25
C PHE A 4 -41.74 21.11 44.44
N LYS A 5 -40.96 21.23 43.36
CA LYS A 5 -39.49 21.22 43.43
C LYS A 5 -39.01 22.53 44.04
N THR A 6 -38.44 22.47 45.25
CA THR A 6 -37.77 23.61 45.90
C THR A 6 -36.29 23.66 45.51
N TRP A 7 -35.82 24.86 45.14
CA TRP A 7 -34.42 25.14 44.86
C TRP A 7 -33.59 25.18 46.15
N ASN A 8 -32.58 24.32 46.26
CA ASN A 8 -31.61 24.36 47.34
C ASN A 8 -30.34 25.13 46.90
N LYS A 9 -29.81 25.96 47.81
CA LYS A 9 -28.56 26.71 47.58
C LYS A 9 -27.38 25.73 47.46
N ARG A 10 -26.59 25.83 46.39
CA ARG A 10 -25.41 24.96 46.19
C ARG A 10 -24.41 25.14 47.33
N LYS A 11 -24.07 24.03 48.00
CA LYS A 11 -22.94 23.98 48.94
C LYS A 11 -21.64 24.14 48.14
N ARG A 12 -20.84 25.16 48.47
CA ARG A 12 -19.45 25.29 48.00
C ARG A 12 -18.57 24.54 49.00
N CYS A 13 -17.96 23.46 48.57
CA CYS A 13 -16.85 22.81 49.26
C CYS A 13 -15.54 23.34 48.65
N ASP A 14 -14.41 23.17 49.35
CA ASP A 14 -13.09 23.34 48.72
C ASP A 14 -12.95 22.27 47.62
N VAL A 15 -13.04 22.71 46.38
CA VAL A 15 -12.88 21.85 45.20
C VAL A 15 -11.45 22.04 44.70
N VAL A 16 -10.61 21.03 44.91
CA VAL A 16 -9.38 20.87 44.13
C VAL A 16 -9.82 20.74 42.67
N GLY A 17 -9.29 21.58 41.79
CA GLY A 17 -9.82 21.86 40.46
C GLY A 17 -10.17 20.61 39.62
N ARG A 18 -11.09 20.78 38.67
CA ARG A 18 -11.46 19.72 37.72
C ARG A 18 -10.20 19.23 37.00
N ILE A 19 -9.94 17.94 37.09
CA ILE A 19 -8.89 17.25 36.32
C ILE A 19 -9.16 17.52 34.83
N VAL A 20 -8.18 18.12 34.14
CA VAL A 20 -8.26 18.37 32.71
C VAL A 20 -8.23 17.03 31.99
N ASN A 21 -9.21 16.78 31.11
CA ASN A 21 -9.20 15.58 30.28
C ASN A 21 -8.10 15.75 29.22
N VAL A 22 -7.04 14.97 29.33
CA VAL A 22 -5.91 15.04 28.41
C VAL A 22 -6.15 14.05 27.27
N ASN A 23 -5.93 14.49 26.04
CA ASN A 23 -6.00 13.63 24.87
C ASN A 23 -4.92 12.53 24.98
N PRO A 24 -5.26 11.23 24.88
CA PRO A 24 -4.28 10.13 24.89
C PRO A 24 -3.18 10.25 23.82
N LEU A 25 -3.44 11.01 22.74
CA LEU A 25 -2.48 11.27 21.66
C LEU A 25 -1.44 12.35 22.02
N ASP A 26 -1.68 13.15 23.07
CA ASP A 26 -0.67 14.06 23.61
C ASP A 26 0.16 13.32 24.67
N HIS A 27 1.14 12.54 24.18
CA HIS A 27 1.96 11.64 25.00
C HIS A 27 2.67 12.35 26.15
N THR A 28 3.09 13.61 25.97
CA THR A 28 3.74 14.41 27.00
C THR A 28 2.80 14.78 28.13
N SER A 29 1.61 15.28 27.79
CA SER A 29 0.61 15.68 28.78
C SER A 29 -0.02 14.47 29.46
N PHE A 30 -0.21 13.35 28.75
CA PHE A 30 -0.77 12.11 29.30
C PHE A 30 0.17 11.44 30.30
N VAL A 31 1.48 11.43 30.01
CA VAL A 31 2.50 10.91 30.92
C VAL A 31 2.65 11.77 32.17
N ALA A 32 2.63 13.10 32.04
CA ALA A 32 2.62 13.97 33.21
C ALA A 32 1.34 13.77 34.05
N TRP A 33 0.20 13.58 33.38
CA TRP A 33 -1.09 13.34 34.02
C TRP A 33 -1.13 12.03 34.83
N SER A 34 -0.56 10.93 34.31
CA SER A 34 -0.53 9.66 35.02
C SER A 34 0.38 9.69 36.26
N ILE A 35 1.48 10.44 36.23
CA ILE A 35 2.38 10.60 37.39
C ILE A 35 1.77 11.50 38.46
N ILE A 36 1.03 12.56 38.09
CA ILE A 36 0.33 13.45 39.06
C ILE A 36 -0.70 12.68 39.90
N ILE A 37 -1.37 11.68 39.31
CA ILE A 37 -2.36 10.83 40.02
C ILE A 37 -1.70 10.01 41.16
N TRP A 38 -0.38 9.76 41.08
CA TRP A 38 0.38 9.02 42.10
C TRP A 38 0.92 9.89 43.25
N GLY A 39 0.56 11.17 43.31
CA GLY A 39 0.80 12.02 44.48
C GLY A 39 2.10 12.83 44.45
N ALA A 40 2.65 13.10 43.26
CA ALA A 40 3.77 14.01 43.11
C ALA A 40 3.41 15.42 43.62
N THR A 41 4.28 16.01 44.44
CA THR A 41 4.03 17.32 45.08
C THR A 41 4.70 18.48 44.37
N CYS A 42 5.64 18.20 43.47
CA CYS A 42 6.32 19.18 42.62
C CYS A 42 6.66 18.61 41.24
N PHE A 43 6.99 19.47 40.27
CA PHE A 43 7.35 19.03 38.91
C PHE A 43 8.65 18.22 38.87
N ASP A 44 9.56 18.45 39.81
CA ASP A 44 10.82 17.70 39.91
C ASP A 44 10.59 16.28 40.47
N ASP A 45 9.58 16.07 41.32
CA ASP A 45 9.16 14.73 41.78
C ASP A 45 8.72 13.86 40.60
N LEU A 46 8.16 14.45 39.54
CA LEU A 46 7.71 13.71 38.35
C LEU A 46 8.86 13.04 37.58
N LYS A 47 10.10 13.45 37.84
CA LYS A 47 11.31 12.89 37.24
C LYS A 47 12.10 11.99 38.19
N CYS A 48 11.66 11.85 39.44
CA CYS A 48 12.43 11.19 40.49
C CYS A 48 11.85 9.82 40.82
N ILE A 49 12.66 8.77 40.74
CA ILE A 49 12.29 7.41 41.20
C ILE A 49 13.32 6.97 42.21
N ASN A 50 12.89 6.61 43.42
CA ASN A 50 13.77 6.18 44.51
C ASN A 50 14.95 7.17 44.76
N ASN A 51 14.67 8.48 44.74
CA ASN A 51 15.64 9.59 44.88
C ASN A 51 16.66 9.73 43.73
N VAL A 52 16.44 9.11 42.57
CA VAL A 52 17.25 9.31 41.35
C VAL A 52 16.46 10.14 40.34
N GLN A 53 17.02 11.27 39.92
CA GLN A 53 16.40 12.17 38.93
C GLN A 53 16.74 11.73 37.50
N TYR A 54 15.71 11.55 36.68
CA TYR A 54 15.84 11.14 35.28
C TYR A 54 15.59 12.33 34.34
N LEU A 55 16.21 12.29 33.16
CA LEU A 55 16.21 13.41 32.21
C LEU A 55 14.81 13.70 31.61
N SER A 56 13.99 12.65 31.43
CA SER A 56 12.69 12.72 30.74
C SER A 56 11.56 12.11 31.56
N TYR A 57 10.40 12.78 31.58
CA TYR A 57 9.17 12.30 32.22
C TYR A 57 8.71 10.94 31.66
N ARG A 58 8.96 10.68 30.36
CA ARG A 58 8.65 9.39 29.72
C ARG A 58 9.48 8.25 30.34
N HIS A 59 10.76 8.51 30.58
CA HIS A 59 11.65 7.50 31.15
C HIS A 59 11.27 7.20 32.60
N ALA A 60 10.87 8.23 33.36
CA ALA A 60 10.32 8.05 34.69
C ALA A 60 9.00 7.24 34.68
N ALA A 61 8.05 7.56 33.80
CA ALA A 61 6.79 6.80 33.71
C ALA A 61 6.97 5.34 33.29
N LEU A 62 7.95 5.05 32.41
CA LEU A 62 8.28 3.68 32.00
C LEU A 62 8.84 2.88 33.17
N LEU A 63 9.75 3.46 33.96
CA LEU A 63 10.30 2.83 35.17
C LEU A 63 9.27 2.69 36.31
N HIS A 64 8.26 3.56 36.36
CA HIS A 64 7.10 3.41 37.25
C HIS A 64 6.13 2.31 36.82
N GLY A 65 6.33 1.68 35.66
CA GLY A 65 5.41 0.69 35.10
C GLY A 65 4.06 1.29 34.64
N LEU A 66 4.00 2.60 34.43
CA LEU A 66 2.82 3.31 33.93
C LEU A 66 2.69 3.24 32.40
N LEU A 67 3.77 2.88 31.72
CA LEU A 67 3.82 2.63 30.29
C LEU A 67 4.27 1.17 30.09
N GLU A 68 3.50 0.38 29.34
CA GLU A 68 3.98 -0.92 28.84
C GLU A 68 5.17 -0.69 27.91
N SER A 69 6.18 -1.56 27.98
CA SER A 69 7.27 -1.54 27.01
C SER A 69 6.69 -1.76 25.61
N ASP A 70 7.13 -0.94 24.64
CA ASP A 70 6.64 -0.84 23.26
C ASP A 70 6.85 -2.12 22.40
N ASN A 71 6.83 -3.31 23.00
CA ASN A 71 7.10 -4.59 22.34
C ASN A 71 5.87 -5.16 21.60
N SER A 72 4.69 -4.56 21.78
CA SER A 72 3.45 -4.99 21.12
C SER A 72 3.56 -4.89 19.58
N PHE A 73 4.24 -3.87 19.07
CA PHE A 73 4.42 -3.65 17.64
C PHE A 73 5.40 -4.64 17.03
N GLU A 74 6.47 -4.96 17.76
CA GLU A 74 7.42 -5.98 17.38
C GLU A 74 6.75 -7.35 17.32
N LEU A 75 6.01 -7.74 18.37
CA LEU A 75 5.27 -9.00 18.38
C LEU A 75 4.22 -9.05 17.25
N CYS A 76 3.50 -7.97 17.00
CA CYS A 76 2.52 -7.89 15.92
C CYS A 76 3.16 -8.06 14.54
N LEU A 77 4.28 -7.38 14.27
CA LEU A 77 4.99 -7.49 12.99
C LEU A 77 5.70 -8.84 12.85
N GLU A 78 6.22 -9.40 13.95
CA GLU A 78 6.82 -10.73 13.97
C GLU A 78 5.78 -11.79 13.62
N GLU A 79 4.61 -11.77 14.26
CA GLU A 79 3.52 -12.70 13.94
C GLU A 79 3.07 -12.51 12.49
N ALA A 80 2.78 -11.27 12.08
CA ALA A 80 2.33 -10.97 10.73
C ALA A 80 3.35 -11.40 9.66
N SER A 81 4.65 -11.28 9.92
CA SER A 81 5.69 -11.68 8.98
C SER A 81 5.68 -13.19 8.65
N LEU A 82 5.08 -14.02 9.50
CA LEU A 82 5.00 -15.47 9.29
C LEU A 82 3.91 -15.88 8.30
N TYR A 83 2.84 -15.09 8.17
CA TYR A 83 1.65 -15.48 7.39
C TYR A 83 1.13 -14.43 6.40
N GLN A 84 1.54 -13.16 6.53
CA GLN A 84 1.12 -12.11 5.60
C GLN A 84 2.01 -12.04 4.36
N MET A 85 1.40 -11.69 3.24
CA MET A 85 2.15 -11.31 2.04
C MET A 85 2.85 -9.97 2.24
N PRO A 86 4.05 -9.75 1.65
CA PRO A 86 4.84 -8.53 1.84
C PRO A 86 4.07 -7.24 1.59
N TYR A 87 3.21 -7.20 0.56
CA TYR A 87 2.32 -6.06 0.30
C TYR A 87 1.37 -5.75 1.48
N SER A 88 0.71 -6.77 2.04
CA SER A 88 -0.15 -6.61 3.21
C SER A 88 0.65 -6.19 4.44
N LEU A 89 1.86 -6.73 4.60
CA LEU A 89 2.78 -6.39 5.68
C LEU A 89 3.24 -4.92 5.60
N ARG A 90 3.55 -4.40 4.40
CA ARG A 90 3.87 -2.97 4.17
C ARG A 90 2.71 -2.05 4.55
N ARG A 91 1.48 -2.44 4.23
CA ARG A 91 0.28 -1.68 4.61
C ARG A 91 0.03 -1.70 6.13
N LEU A 92 0.23 -2.86 6.78
CA LEU A 92 0.17 -2.97 8.23
C LEU A 92 1.22 -2.07 8.90
N PHE A 93 2.45 -2.11 8.40
CA PHE A 93 3.55 -1.26 8.88
C PHE A 93 3.20 0.23 8.80
N ALA A 94 2.72 0.71 7.65
CA ALA A 94 2.27 2.10 7.49
C ALA A 94 1.12 2.46 8.46
N THR A 95 0.19 1.54 8.69
CA THR A 95 -0.92 1.73 9.64
C THR A 95 -0.41 1.88 11.08
N LEU A 96 0.54 1.04 11.49
CA LEU A 96 1.18 1.12 12.81
C LEU A 96 1.91 2.45 13.01
N LEU A 97 2.61 2.95 11.99
CA LEU A 97 3.28 4.25 12.05
C LEU A 97 2.30 5.40 12.30
N VAL A 98 1.16 5.42 11.60
CA VAL A 98 0.17 6.50 11.69
C VAL A 98 -0.60 6.47 13.01
N TYR A 99 -1.13 5.30 13.39
CA TYR A 99 -2.08 5.23 14.51
C TYR A 99 -1.44 4.88 15.84
N CYS A 100 -0.28 4.23 15.83
CA CYS A 100 0.35 3.75 17.06
C CYS A 100 1.61 4.53 17.45
N SER A 101 2.20 5.32 16.53
CA SER A 101 3.39 6.16 16.78
C SER A 101 4.50 5.43 17.57
N PRO A 102 5.05 4.33 17.03
CA PRO A 102 6.04 3.52 17.75
C PRO A 102 7.30 4.34 18.04
N SER A 103 7.89 4.16 19.22
CA SER A 103 9.02 4.98 19.70
C SER A 103 10.27 4.91 18.84
N ASN A 104 10.51 3.77 18.19
CA ASN A 104 11.71 3.48 17.39
C ASN A 104 11.31 3.03 15.96
N GLN A 105 10.76 3.95 15.15
CA GLN A 105 10.28 3.64 13.80
C GLN A 105 11.40 3.10 12.89
N ARG A 106 12.61 3.64 13.02
CA ARG A 106 13.79 3.22 12.23
C ARG A 106 14.25 1.81 12.58
N ASP A 107 14.31 1.47 13.86
CA ASP A 107 14.76 0.15 14.29
C ASP A 107 13.77 -0.93 13.84
N LEU A 108 12.47 -0.63 13.89
CA LEU A 108 11.42 -1.48 13.32
C LEU A 108 11.60 -1.68 11.81
N TRP A 109 11.86 -0.60 11.06
CA TRP A 109 12.15 -0.69 9.63
C TRP A 109 13.33 -1.62 9.34
N ILE A 110 14.48 -1.40 10.00
CA ILE A 110 15.69 -2.19 9.81
C ILE A 110 15.46 -3.66 10.15
N LYS A 111 14.70 -3.94 11.22
CA LYS A 111 14.39 -5.31 11.67
C LYS A 111 13.55 -6.08 10.65
N TYR A 112 12.53 -5.44 10.07
CA TYR A 112 11.58 -6.09 9.16
C TYR A 112 11.83 -5.83 7.67
N ASP A 113 12.88 -5.09 7.28
CA ASP A 113 13.27 -4.78 5.88
C ASP A 113 13.23 -6.03 4.97
N LYS A 114 13.80 -7.14 5.42
CA LYS A 114 13.82 -8.39 4.66
C LYS A 114 12.43 -8.99 4.43
N ALA A 115 11.57 -8.97 5.45
CA ALA A 115 10.21 -9.49 5.33
C ALA A 115 9.34 -8.57 4.47
N LEU A 116 9.58 -7.26 4.54
CA LEU A 116 8.89 -6.24 3.76
C LEU A 116 9.33 -6.24 2.28
N SER A 117 10.52 -6.72 1.96
CA SER A 117 11.08 -6.79 0.59
C SER A 117 11.05 -8.18 -0.05
N ASP A 118 10.41 -9.16 0.61
CA ASP A 118 10.49 -10.58 0.22
C ASP A 118 9.90 -10.88 -1.18
N ASP A 119 9.01 -10.03 -1.68
CA ASP A 119 8.42 -10.10 -3.02
C ASP A 119 9.32 -9.53 -4.13
N PHE A 120 10.37 -8.78 -3.79
CA PHE A 120 11.33 -8.19 -4.74
C PHE A 120 12.59 -9.05 -4.95
N LYS A 121 12.44 -10.38 -4.90
CA LYS A 121 13.51 -11.39 -5.02
C LYS A 121 14.13 -11.54 -6.43
N ASP A 122 14.14 -10.50 -7.25
CA ASP A 122 14.80 -10.57 -8.55
C ASP A 122 16.32 -10.66 -8.37
N LEU A 123 16.94 -11.71 -8.93
CA LEU A 123 18.36 -12.09 -8.75
C LEU A 123 19.41 -11.01 -9.09
N ASN A 124 19.02 -9.89 -9.71
CA ASN A 124 19.93 -8.85 -10.20
C ASN A 124 19.65 -7.43 -9.66
N SER A 125 18.70 -7.25 -8.74
CA SER A 125 18.42 -5.93 -8.17
C SER A 125 19.28 -5.65 -6.94
N SER A 126 19.98 -4.51 -6.94
CA SER A 126 20.72 -4.03 -5.77
C SER A 126 19.76 -3.86 -4.59
N ASP A 127 20.17 -4.23 -3.37
CA ASP A 127 19.35 -4.10 -2.17
C ASP A 127 18.86 -2.66 -1.93
N ARG A 128 19.62 -1.68 -2.42
CA ARG A 128 19.21 -0.26 -2.44
C ARG A 128 17.93 -0.01 -3.25
N ILE A 129 17.79 -0.64 -4.41
CA ILE A 129 16.60 -0.52 -5.28
C ILE A 129 15.41 -1.20 -4.61
N LYS A 130 15.60 -2.36 -3.97
CA LYS A 130 14.53 -3.06 -3.24
C LYS A 130 13.99 -2.22 -2.11
N ARG A 131 14.87 -1.62 -1.29
CA ARG A 131 14.48 -0.70 -0.22
C ARG A 131 13.73 0.51 -0.73
N SER A 132 14.21 1.13 -1.81
CA SER A 132 13.51 2.26 -2.44
C SER A 132 12.09 1.89 -2.84
N LYS A 133 11.88 0.71 -3.46
CA LYS A 133 10.56 0.23 -3.85
C LYS A 133 9.65 -0.02 -2.65
N VAL A 134 10.17 -0.65 -1.61
CA VAL A 134 9.40 -0.90 -0.37
C VAL A 134 9.00 0.42 0.30
N LEU A 135 9.92 1.38 0.40
CA LEU A 135 9.61 2.70 0.95
C LEU A 135 8.60 3.46 0.08
N GLY A 136 8.64 3.33 -1.24
CA GLY A 136 7.63 3.86 -2.15
C GLY A 136 6.24 3.28 -1.91
N ASP A 137 6.12 1.96 -1.81
CA ASP A 137 4.86 1.29 -1.48
C ASP A 137 4.31 1.76 -0.12
N ILE A 138 5.19 1.94 0.88
CA ILE A 138 4.80 2.47 2.20
C ILE A 138 4.37 3.93 2.08
N ASN A 139 5.08 4.76 1.32
CA ASN A 139 4.77 6.19 1.15
C ASN A 139 3.39 6.39 0.50
N ILE A 140 3.03 5.59 -0.51
CA ILE A 140 1.69 5.64 -1.12
C ILE A 140 0.60 5.44 -0.06
N VAL A 141 0.81 4.49 0.86
CA VAL A 141 -0.14 4.21 1.94
C VAL A 141 -0.15 5.36 2.96
N LEU A 142 1.00 5.93 3.30
CA LEU A 142 1.11 7.09 4.19
C LEU A 142 0.44 8.34 3.61
N GLU A 143 0.67 8.64 2.33
CA GLU A 143 0.07 9.78 1.63
C GLU A 143 -1.45 9.70 1.62
N SER A 144 -2.01 8.49 1.47
CA SER A 144 -3.45 8.26 1.59
C SER A 144 -4.02 8.61 2.97
N MET A 145 -3.18 8.63 4.01
CA MET A 145 -3.50 9.02 5.38
C MET A 145 -3.03 10.45 5.71
N GLY A 146 -2.55 11.21 4.72
CA GLY A 146 -2.07 12.59 4.89
C GLY A 146 -0.72 12.69 5.62
N LYS A 147 0.10 11.65 5.53
CA LYS A 147 1.44 11.57 6.12
C LYS A 147 2.48 11.27 5.05
N THR A 148 3.75 11.53 5.34
CA THR A 148 4.88 11.27 4.44
C THR A 148 5.98 10.49 5.16
N LEU A 149 6.89 9.88 4.40
CA LEU A 149 8.07 9.21 5.00
C LEU A 149 8.95 10.17 5.84
N ALA A 150 8.96 11.46 5.48
CA ALA A 150 9.69 12.49 6.22
C ALA A 150 9.18 12.65 7.65
N ASP A 151 7.88 12.47 7.89
CA ASP A 151 7.27 12.56 9.22
C ASP A 151 7.82 11.50 10.20
N TYR A 152 8.33 10.39 9.67
CA TYR A 152 8.81 9.24 10.45
C TYR A 152 10.33 9.06 10.38
N ASN A 153 11.05 10.01 9.77
CA ASN A 153 12.50 9.93 9.53
C ASN A 153 12.92 8.64 8.80
N LEU A 154 12.06 8.05 7.95
CA LEU A 154 12.35 6.78 7.27
C LEU A 154 13.16 6.93 5.98
N LEU A 155 13.42 8.17 5.54
CA LEU A 155 14.31 8.44 4.42
C LEU A 155 15.75 8.06 4.81
N GLU A 156 16.29 7.02 4.17
CA GLU A 156 17.70 6.68 4.23
C GLU A 156 18.50 7.68 3.37
N PHE A 157 19.72 8.04 3.81
CA PHE A 157 20.59 8.99 3.11
C PHE A 157 20.94 8.58 1.66
N ASP A 158 20.71 7.31 1.31
CA ASP A 158 21.03 6.73 0.01
C ASP A 158 19.83 6.62 -0.95
N ILE A 159 18.61 7.03 -0.57
CA ILE A 159 17.41 6.87 -1.41
C ILE A 159 16.93 8.26 -1.87
N ASP A 160 17.02 8.52 -3.19
CA ASP A 160 16.53 9.76 -3.80
C ASP A 160 14.99 9.70 -3.90
N GLU A 161 14.28 10.78 -3.56
CA GLU A 161 12.81 10.88 -3.70
C GLU A 161 12.34 10.57 -5.14
N ASN A 162 13.20 10.83 -6.13
CA ASN A 162 12.93 10.50 -7.53
C ASN A 162 12.85 8.99 -7.80
N ASP A 163 13.53 8.14 -7.02
CA ASP A 163 13.49 6.69 -7.14
C ASP A 163 12.26 6.07 -6.45
N ILE A 164 11.60 6.81 -5.56
CA ILE A 164 10.39 6.41 -4.83
C ILE A 164 9.15 6.51 -5.74
N HIS A 165 9.11 7.53 -6.60
CA HIS A 165 7.97 7.82 -7.50
C HIS A 165 8.12 7.25 -8.91
N LYS A 166 9.21 6.55 -9.22
CA LYS A 166 9.58 6.23 -10.61
C LYS A 166 8.76 5.10 -11.24
N ASP A 167 8.23 4.20 -10.44
CA ASP A 167 7.60 2.98 -10.93
C ASP A 167 6.10 2.99 -10.63
N ASN A 168 5.29 3.45 -11.59
CA ASN A 168 3.91 2.99 -11.66
C ASN A 168 3.98 1.47 -11.83
N LYS A 169 3.67 0.73 -10.77
CA LYS A 169 3.70 -0.74 -10.76
C LYS A 169 2.97 -1.32 -11.97
N GLU A 170 1.89 -0.69 -12.42
CA GLU A 170 1.15 -1.14 -13.60
C GLU A 170 1.93 -1.01 -14.90
N ILE A 171 2.87 -0.06 -14.99
CA ILE A 171 3.77 0.13 -16.13
C ILE A 171 4.89 -0.92 -16.07
N SER A 172 5.51 -1.12 -14.90
CA SER A 172 6.58 -2.12 -14.75
C SER A 172 6.05 -3.53 -15.00
N ASP A 173 4.86 -3.86 -14.48
CA ASP A 173 4.21 -5.16 -14.68
C ASP A 173 4.03 -5.42 -16.19
N GLU A 174 3.56 -4.42 -16.95
CA GLU A 174 3.37 -4.55 -18.40
C GLU A 174 4.70 -4.60 -19.16
N LEU A 175 5.71 -3.85 -18.72
CA LEU A 175 7.05 -3.92 -19.29
C LEU A 175 7.75 -5.26 -18.98
N SER A 176 7.35 -5.96 -17.93
CA SER A 176 7.88 -7.27 -17.54
C SER A 176 7.13 -8.47 -18.14
N THR A 177 6.00 -8.25 -18.84
CA THR A 177 5.26 -9.36 -19.46
C THR A 177 6.18 -10.15 -20.39
N VAL A 178 6.40 -11.41 -20.07
CA VAL A 178 7.26 -12.31 -20.86
C VAL A 178 6.66 -12.41 -22.27
N ILE A 179 7.45 -12.03 -23.26
CA ILE A 179 7.15 -12.33 -24.65
C ILE A 179 7.57 -13.79 -24.83
N ASN A 180 6.60 -14.69 -25.01
CA ASN A 180 6.91 -16.11 -25.16
C ASN A 180 7.62 -16.34 -26.50
N ASP A 181 8.60 -17.25 -26.54
CA ASP A 181 9.36 -17.53 -27.76
C ASP A 181 8.43 -18.07 -28.87
N ASP A 182 7.34 -18.77 -28.52
CA ASP A 182 6.29 -19.18 -29.46
C ASP A 182 5.59 -17.98 -30.15
N ASP A 183 5.44 -16.85 -29.45
CA ASP A 183 4.85 -15.61 -30.01
C ASP A 183 5.86 -14.87 -30.91
N ILE A 184 7.17 -15.11 -30.74
CA ILE A 184 8.27 -14.58 -31.57
C ILE A 184 8.49 -15.48 -32.81
N GLU A 185 8.45 -16.80 -32.64
CA GLU A 185 8.69 -17.81 -33.67
C GLU A 185 7.50 -18.04 -34.61
N CYS A 186 6.30 -17.55 -34.27
CA CYS A 186 5.19 -17.49 -35.22
C CYS A 186 5.37 -16.41 -36.30
N ALA A 187 6.58 -16.11 -36.75
CA ALA A 187 6.86 -15.34 -37.97
C ALA A 187 6.49 -16.14 -39.25
N GLN A 188 5.32 -16.77 -39.27
CA GLN A 188 4.61 -17.03 -40.50
C GLN A 188 4.34 -15.67 -41.15
N PRO A 189 4.66 -15.46 -42.44
CA PRO A 189 4.42 -14.17 -43.06
C PRO A 189 2.92 -13.87 -42.95
N LEU A 190 2.60 -12.72 -42.33
CA LEU A 190 1.25 -12.17 -42.34
C LEU A 190 0.74 -12.23 -43.78
N ASN A 191 -0.50 -12.70 -43.96
CA ASN A 191 -1.09 -12.65 -45.29
C ASN A 191 -1.21 -11.18 -45.75
N ILE A 192 -1.48 -10.95 -47.04
CA ILE A 192 -1.44 -9.60 -47.63
C ILE A 192 -2.37 -8.63 -46.88
N GLU A 193 -3.55 -9.08 -46.48
CA GLU A 193 -4.53 -8.26 -45.75
C GLU A 193 -4.10 -7.97 -44.31
N GLN A 194 -3.62 -8.98 -43.59
CA GLN A 194 -3.09 -8.85 -42.23
C GLN A 194 -1.88 -7.92 -42.20
N LYS A 195 -0.98 -8.05 -43.19
CA LYS A 195 0.21 -7.20 -43.33
C LYS A 195 -0.18 -5.75 -43.58
N PHE A 196 -1.14 -5.52 -44.47
CA PHE A 196 -1.65 -4.17 -44.74
C PHE A 196 -2.24 -3.49 -43.49
N VAL A 197 -2.94 -4.25 -42.64
CA VAL A 197 -3.46 -3.72 -41.36
C VAL A 197 -2.34 -3.50 -40.36
N PHE A 198 -1.41 -4.46 -40.24
CA PHE A 198 -0.26 -4.38 -39.35
C PHE A 198 0.62 -3.15 -39.62
N ASP A 199 0.98 -2.93 -40.89
CA ASP A 199 1.81 -1.80 -41.30
C ASP A 199 1.12 -0.46 -40.97
N GLN A 200 -0.19 -0.32 -41.24
CA GLN A 200 -0.94 0.88 -40.90
C GLN A 200 -1.01 1.18 -39.40
N ILE A 201 -1.18 0.15 -38.57
CA ILE A 201 -1.23 0.31 -37.11
C ILE A 201 0.15 0.74 -36.60
N LEU A 202 1.22 0.05 -37.03
CA LEU A 202 2.57 0.40 -36.61
C LEU A 202 3.00 1.79 -37.06
N ASP A 203 2.67 2.19 -38.28
CA ASP A 203 2.95 3.54 -38.77
C ASP A 203 2.29 4.60 -37.89
N LYS A 204 1.03 4.40 -37.46
CA LYS A 204 0.36 5.31 -36.52
C LYS A 204 1.00 5.31 -35.14
N VAL A 205 1.34 4.14 -34.60
CA VAL A 205 1.97 4.00 -33.29
C VAL A 205 3.33 4.71 -33.27
N PHE A 206 4.18 4.47 -34.28
CA PHE A 206 5.53 5.05 -34.34
C PHE A 206 5.55 6.52 -34.74
N SER A 207 4.57 6.99 -35.53
CA SER A 207 4.38 8.42 -35.80
C SER A 207 3.77 9.18 -34.61
N LYS A 208 3.36 8.48 -33.54
CA LYS A 208 2.72 9.05 -32.34
C LYS A 208 1.44 9.83 -32.67
N VAL A 209 0.73 9.41 -33.71
CA VAL A 209 -0.54 10.01 -34.11
C VAL A 209 -1.68 9.15 -33.56
N PRO A 210 -2.67 9.73 -32.85
CA PRO A 210 -3.80 8.96 -32.36
C PRO A 210 -4.56 8.31 -33.52
N GLY A 211 -5.01 7.07 -33.31
CA GLY A 211 -5.77 6.31 -34.29
C GLY A 211 -6.69 5.31 -33.61
N LEU A 212 -7.84 5.05 -34.22
CA LEU A 212 -8.79 4.03 -33.80
C LEU A 212 -9.02 3.09 -34.97
N PHE A 213 -8.82 1.80 -34.74
CA PHE A 213 -8.97 0.75 -35.74
C PHE A 213 -9.96 -0.30 -35.25
N PHE A 214 -10.83 -0.75 -36.15
CA PHE A 214 -11.71 -1.88 -35.93
C PHE A 214 -11.39 -2.95 -36.96
N ILE A 215 -10.99 -4.14 -36.49
CA ILE A 215 -10.59 -5.25 -37.34
C ILE A 215 -11.68 -6.31 -37.26
N ASP A 216 -12.36 -6.53 -38.38
CA ASP A 216 -13.36 -7.58 -38.52
C ASP A 216 -12.85 -8.69 -39.44
N GLY A 217 -13.33 -9.91 -39.20
CA GLY A 217 -13.03 -11.04 -40.05
C GLY A 217 -13.72 -12.31 -39.56
N PRO A 218 -13.96 -13.29 -40.43
CA PRO A 218 -14.61 -14.54 -40.08
C PRO A 218 -13.80 -15.37 -39.07
N GLY A 219 -14.43 -16.38 -38.46
CA GLY A 219 -13.73 -17.35 -37.61
C GLY A 219 -12.56 -18.00 -38.36
N GLY A 220 -11.42 -18.16 -37.70
CA GLY A 220 -10.21 -18.74 -38.32
C GLY A 220 -9.35 -17.78 -39.14
N SER A 221 -9.72 -16.50 -39.31
CA SER A 221 -8.93 -15.53 -40.09
C SER A 221 -7.63 -15.04 -39.44
N GLY A 222 -7.25 -15.59 -38.28
CA GLY A 222 -6.01 -15.20 -37.59
C GLY A 222 -6.02 -13.82 -36.92
N LYS A 223 -7.18 -13.25 -36.57
CA LYS A 223 -7.26 -11.95 -35.85
C LYS A 223 -6.44 -11.95 -34.55
N THR A 224 -6.58 -13.00 -33.75
CA THR A 224 -5.83 -13.18 -32.51
C THR A 224 -4.33 -13.21 -32.76
N PHE A 225 -3.91 -13.85 -33.85
CA PHE A 225 -2.52 -13.86 -34.29
C PHE A 225 -2.04 -12.45 -34.64
N LEU A 226 -2.81 -11.69 -35.43
CA LEU A 226 -2.50 -10.29 -35.74
C LEU A 226 -2.36 -9.40 -34.48
N TYR A 227 -3.23 -9.58 -33.48
CA TYR A 227 -3.13 -8.83 -32.20
C TYR A 227 -1.84 -9.15 -31.45
N LYS A 228 -1.45 -10.44 -31.39
CA LYS A 228 -0.18 -10.88 -30.81
C LYS A 228 1.01 -10.30 -31.56
N THR A 229 1.01 -10.35 -32.89
CA THR A 229 2.11 -9.81 -33.71
C THR A 229 2.30 -8.30 -33.48
N ASN A 230 1.21 -7.53 -33.44
CA ASN A 230 1.27 -6.10 -33.11
C ASN A 230 1.84 -5.87 -31.71
N PHE A 231 1.36 -6.62 -30.71
CA PHE A 231 1.87 -6.54 -29.34
C PHE A 231 3.38 -6.79 -29.30
N VAL A 232 3.87 -7.89 -29.88
CA VAL A 232 5.30 -8.22 -29.91
C VAL A 232 6.10 -7.11 -30.60
N ALA A 233 5.68 -6.64 -31.78
CA ALA A 233 6.38 -5.60 -32.51
C ALA A 233 6.53 -4.28 -31.74
N ILE A 234 5.48 -3.87 -31.01
CA ILE A 234 5.50 -2.65 -30.20
C ILE A 234 6.35 -2.85 -28.94
N ARG A 235 6.26 -4.01 -28.28
CA ARG A 235 7.02 -4.34 -27.07
C ARG A 235 8.52 -4.49 -27.34
N LEU A 236 8.91 -5.03 -28.50
CA LEU A 236 10.31 -5.07 -28.96
C LEU A 236 10.93 -3.68 -29.15
N LYS A 237 10.12 -2.64 -29.32
CA LYS A 237 10.56 -1.24 -29.35
C LYS A 237 10.60 -0.59 -27.97
N GLY A 238 10.35 -1.34 -26.90
CA GLY A 238 10.33 -0.85 -25.51
C GLY A 238 9.12 0.00 -25.16
N LEU A 239 8.08 0.00 -26.00
CA LEU A 239 6.85 0.77 -25.76
C LEU A 239 5.88 -0.05 -24.90
N ILE A 240 5.00 0.66 -24.19
CA ILE A 240 3.93 0.05 -23.38
C ILE A 240 2.75 -0.27 -24.31
N THR A 241 2.25 -1.51 -24.24
CA THR A 241 1.05 -1.94 -24.98
C THR A 241 0.16 -2.72 -24.04
N LEU A 242 -1.12 -2.39 -24.02
CA LEU A 242 -2.12 -3.13 -23.25
C LEU A 242 -2.94 -3.99 -24.20
N ILE A 243 -2.91 -5.29 -23.97
CA ILE A 243 -3.78 -6.24 -24.67
C ILE A 243 -4.80 -6.79 -23.69
N ILE A 244 -6.07 -6.73 -24.06
CA ILE A 244 -7.20 -7.05 -23.18
C ILE A 244 -8.26 -7.81 -23.95
N ALA A 245 -8.98 -8.68 -23.24
CA ALA A 245 -10.15 -9.37 -23.77
C ALA A 245 -11.43 -9.03 -23.00
N SER A 246 -12.59 -9.28 -23.60
CA SER A 246 -13.89 -9.14 -22.92
C SER A 246 -14.20 -10.31 -21.99
N SER A 247 -13.74 -11.53 -22.31
CA SER A 247 -13.99 -12.75 -21.54
C SER A 247 -12.70 -13.39 -21.02
N ARG A 248 -12.80 -14.19 -19.96
CA ARG A 248 -11.64 -14.89 -19.37
C ARG A 248 -11.02 -15.92 -20.32
N VAL A 249 -11.84 -16.61 -21.12
CA VAL A 249 -11.37 -17.60 -22.11
C VAL A 249 -10.62 -16.92 -23.27
N ALA A 250 -11.06 -15.74 -23.69
CA ALA A 250 -10.32 -14.98 -24.70
C ALA A 250 -9.04 -14.37 -24.10
N ALA A 251 -9.07 -13.95 -22.82
CA ALA A 251 -7.90 -13.42 -22.13
C ALA A 251 -6.77 -14.44 -22.05
N SER A 252 -7.05 -15.71 -21.73
CA SER A 252 -6.02 -16.76 -21.61
C SER A 252 -5.26 -17.07 -22.91
N ILE A 253 -5.74 -16.58 -24.06
CA ILE A 253 -5.07 -16.76 -25.35
C ILE A 253 -4.16 -15.56 -25.66
N LEU A 254 -4.36 -14.42 -24.99
CA LEU A 254 -3.63 -13.19 -25.22
C LEU A 254 -2.51 -13.00 -24.17
N PRO A 255 -1.38 -12.38 -24.55
CA PRO A 255 -0.33 -11.99 -23.61
C PRO A 255 -0.91 -11.19 -22.43
N GLY A 256 -0.41 -11.42 -21.22
CA GLY A 256 -0.88 -10.72 -20.02
C GLY A 256 -2.21 -11.22 -19.43
N GLU A 257 -2.95 -12.08 -20.13
CA GLU A 257 -4.08 -12.88 -19.60
C GLU A 257 -5.18 -12.11 -18.84
N ARG A 258 -5.40 -10.82 -19.16
CA ARG A 258 -6.33 -9.95 -18.42
C ARG A 258 -7.58 -9.60 -19.22
N THR A 259 -8.71 -9.57 -18.53
CA THR A 259 -9.96 -9.02 -19.05
C THR A 259 -10.01 -7.50 -18.87
N ALA A 260 -10.82 -6.80 -19.67
CA ALA A 260 -11.06 -5.36 -19.52
C ALA A 260 -11.54 -5.00 -18.10
N HIS A 261 -12.42 -5.82 -17.51
CA HIS A 261 -12.88 -5.64 -16.13
C HIS A 261 -11.74 -5.72 -15.12
N SER A 262 -10.87 -6.73 -15.23
CA SER A 262 -9.73 -6.90 -14.33
C SER A 262 -8.70 -5.79 -14.49
N ARG A 263 -8.43 -5.39 -15.74
CA ARG A 263 -7.41 -4.40 -16.10
C ARG A 263 -7.80 -2.98 -15.71
N PHE A 264 -9.01 -2.56 -16.07
CA PHE A 264 -9.48 -1.19 -15.84
C PHE A 264 -10.33 -1.04 -14.58
N LYS A 265 -10.47 -2.10 -13.78
CA LYS A 265 -11.32 -2.12 -12.57
C LYS A 265 -12.75 -1.66 -12.86
N ILE A 266 -13.30 -2.06 -14.02
CA ILE A 266 -14.66 -1.69 -14.43
C ILE A 266 -15.63 -2.37 -13.47
N PRO A 267 -16.43 -1.60 -12.70
CA PRO A 267 -17.36 -2.16 -11.73
C PRO A 267 -18.42 -3.01 -12.43
N LEU A 268 -18.78 -4.13 -11.81
CA LEU A 268 -19.90 -4.94 -12.24
C LEU A 268 -21.18 -4.29 -11.71
N VAL A 269 -22.05 -3.85 -12.62
CA VAL A 269 -23.38 -3.39 -12.26
C VAL A 269 -24.22 -4.61 -11.93
N MET A 270 -24.42 -4.86 -10.64
CA MET A 270 -25.28 -5.93 -10.16
C MET A 270 -26.68 -5.36 -9.97
N ASP A 271 -27.65 -5.87 -10.73
CA ASP A 271 -29.07 -5.61 -10.51
C ASP A 271 -29.64 -6.68 -9.57
N GLU A 272 -30.63 -6.37 -8.74
CA GLU A 272 -31.17 -7.30 -7.71
C GLU A 272 -31.75 -8.60 -8.30
N HIS A 273 -31.96 -8.64 -9.62
CA HIS A 273 -32.47 -9.79 -10.37
C HIS A 273 -31.37 -10.64 -11.04
N ASN A 274 -30.09 -10.26 -10.95
CA ASN A 274 -28.98 -11.02 -11.54
C ASN A 274 -28.57 -12.19 -10.64
N THR A 275 -29.39 -13.25 -10.58
CA THR A 275 -29.04 -14.51 -9.92
C THR A 275 -28.26 -15.43 -10.86
N CYS A 276 -27.03 -15.79 -10.50
CA CYS A 276 -26.25 -16.79 -11.23
C CYS A 276 -26.74 -18.20 -10.84
N HIS A 277 -27.48 -18.87 -11.72
CA HIS A 277 -27.89 -20.26 -11.51
C HIS A 277 -26.72 -21.20 -11.79
N ILE A 278 -25.90 -21.45 -10.77
CA ILE A 278 -24.91 -22.53 -10.80
C ILE A 278 -25.63 -23.78 -10.27
N SER A 279 -25.99 -24.71 -11.16
CA SER A 279 -26.44 -26.04 -10.74
C SER A 279 -25.24 -26.84 -10.22
N GLU A 280 -25.33 -27.40 -9.01
CA GLU A 280 -24.39 -28.41 -8.53
C GLU A 280 -24.37 -29.57 -9.53
N GLN A 281 -23.27 -29.74 -10.26
CA GLN A 281 -22.98 -30.99 -10.94
C GLN A 281 -22.36 -31.93 -9.91
N SER A 282 -23.14 -32.94 -9.52
CA SER A 282 -22.75 -34.07 -8.69
C SER A 282 -21.77 -35.00 -9.40
#